data_AF-A0A964KQC8-F1
#
_entry.id   AF-A0A964KQC8-F1
#
_cell.length_a   1.000
_cell.length_b   1.000
_cell.length_c   1.000
_cell.angle_alpha   90.00
_cell.angle_beta   90.00
_cell.angle_gamma   90.00
#
_symmetry.space_group_name_H-M   'P 1'
#
loop_
_entity.id
_entity.type
_entity.pdbx_description
1 polymer ?
#
loop_
_entity_poly.entity_id
_entity_poly.type
_entity_poly.pdbx_seq_one_letter_code
_entity_poly.pdbx_strand_id
1 'polypeptide(L)' 'MLNVQSHDLALADSVTLRTDAGAVLTFQVGPEVARDSQHPNTASHLRQHMTAVDHVTVRYEDRDGVPTAIQILDG' A
#
# COMPACT_ATOMS: atom_id res chain seq x y z
N MET A 1 9.52 5.09 5.32
CA MET A 1 9.46 5.71 3.97
C MET A 1 8.59 4.84 3.09
N LEU A 2 7.58 5.41 2.45
CA LEU A 2 6.61 4.71 1.60
C LEU A 2 6.88 5.06 0.13
N ASN A 3 6.67 4.11 -0.79
CA ASN A 3 6.69 4.31 -2.25
C ASN A 3 5.50 3.58 -2.89
N VAL A 4 4.85 4.20 -3.88
CA VAL A 4 3.61 3.69 -4.49
C VAL A 4 3.78 3.66 -6.01
N GLN A 5 3.58 2.49 -6.62
CA GLN A 5 3.53 2.35 -8.08
C GLN A 5 2.10 2.08 -8.53
N SER A 6 1.75 2.62 -9.70
CA SER A 6 0.37 2.72 -10.14
C SER A 6 0.33 3.01 -11.64
N HIS A 7 -0.46 2.25 -12.40
CA HIS A 7 -0.75 2.49 -13.81
C HIS A 7 -2.00 3.38 -14.02
N ASP A 8 -2.79 3.65 -12.98
CA ASP A 8 -3.98 4.52 -13.01
C ASP A 8 -4.07 5.33 -11.70
N LEU A 9 -4.41 6.62 -11.78
CA LEU A 9 -4.65 7.49 -10.62
C LEU A 9 -5.55 6.86 -9.54
N ALA A 10 -6.49 6.01 -9.94
CA ALA A 10 -7.41 5.32 -9.05
C ALA A 10 -6.81 4.10 -8.34
N LEU A 11 -5.85 3.38 -8.94
CA LEU A 11 -5.40 2.08 -8.45
C LEU A 11 -3.88 2.05 -8.23
N ALA A 12 -3.46 1.75 -7.00
CA ALA A 12 -2.08 1.36 -6.74
C ALA A 12 -1.90 -0.10 -7.14
N ASP A 13 -0.81 -0.42 -7.84
CA ASP A 13 -0.44 -1.78 -8.19
C ASP A 13 0.48 -2.39 -7.14
N SER A 14 1.40 -1.57 -6.60
CA SER A 14 2.30 -2.00 -5.55
C SER A 14 2.61 -0.88 -4.57
N VAL A 15 2.92 -1.29 -3.34
CA VAL A 15 3.25 -0.42 -2.21
C VAL A 15 4.55 -0.95 -1.61
N THR A 16 5.56 -0.10 -1.53
CA THR A 16 6.83 -0.43 -0.92
C THR A 16 7.01 0.36 0.37
N LEU A 17 7.22 -0.35 1.47
CA LEU A 17 7.50 0.20 2.79
C LEU A 17 8.95 -0.01 3.16
N ARG A 18 9.57 1.03 3.73
CA ARG A 18 10.83 0.93 4.46
C ARG A 18 10.55 1.02 5.95
N THR A 19 10.88 -0.04 6.69
CA THR A 19 10.77 -0.10 8.15
C THR A 19 11.85 0.73 8.82
N ASP A 20 11.70 1.01 10.11
CA ASP A 20 12.68 1.76 10.91
C ASP A 20 14.01 1.02 11.05
N ALA A 21 13.97 -0.32 10.99
CA ALA A 21 15.16 -1.17 10.92
C ALA A 21 15.86 -1.15 9.53
N GLY A 22 15.33 -0.38 8.57
CA GLY A 22 15.87 -0.23 7.23
C GLY A 22 15.45 -1.33 6.24
N ALA A 23 14.62 -2.29 6.65
CA ALA A 23 14.14 -3.32 5.74
C ALA A 23 13.16 -2.73 4.72
N VAL A 24 13.29 -3.14 3.47
CA VAL A 24 12.39 -2.73 2.37
C VAL A 24 11.48 -3.89 2.03
N LEU A 25 10.17 -3.67 2.12
CA LEU A 25 9.13 -4.65 1.84
C LEU A 25 8.24 -4.11 0.73
N THR A 26 8.00 -4.92 -0.30
CA THR A 26 7.11 -4.55 -1.41
C THR A 26 5.91 -5.47 -1.41
N PHE A 27 4.72 -4.89 -1.49
CA PHE A 27 3.44 -5.58 -1.50
C PHE A 27 2.74 -5.31 -2.83
N GLN A 28 2.24 -6.36 -3.49
CA GLN A 28 1.26 -6.18 -4.55
C GLN A 28 -0.08 -5.77 -3.94
N VAL A 29 -0.80 -4.86 -4.58
CA VAL A 29 -2.11 -4.41 -4.07
C VAL A 29 -3.17 -5.37 -4.58
N GLY A 30 -3.82 -6.06 -3.65
CA GLY A 30 -4.94 -6.94 -3.96
C GLY A 30 -6.18 -6.13 -4.41
N PRO A 31 -7.06 -6.70 -5.24
CA PRO A 31 -8.31 -6.06 -5.65
C PRO A 31 -9.22 -5.70 -4.46
N GLU A 32 -9.04 -6.32 -3.30
CA GLU A 32 -9.76 -6.05 -2.05
C GLU A 32 -9.50 -4.63 -1.53
N VAL A 33 -8.25 -4.16 -1.64
CA VAL A 33 -7.83 -2.82 -1.21
C VAL A 33 -8.49 -1.73 -2.04
N ALA A 34 -8.65 -1.98 -3.35
CA ALA A 34 -9.31 -1.07 -4.27
C ALA A 34 -10.84 -1.05 -4.14
N ARG A 35 -11.42 -2.11 -3.57
CA ARG A 35 -12.87 -2.31 -3.43
C ARG A 35 -13.41 -1.90 -2.06
N ASP A 36 -12.55 -1.43 -1.16
CA ASP A 36 -12.99 -0.84 0.10
C ASP A 36 -13.78 0.44 -0.20
N SER A 37 -15.10 0.33 -0.15
CA SER A 37 -16.02 1.43 -0.44
C SER A 37 -16.05 2.49 0.67
N GLN A 38 -15.51 2.19 1.86
CA GLN A 38 -15.44 3.13 2.97
C GLN A 38 -14.14 3.94 2.94
N HIS A 39 -13.03 3.32 2.54
CA HIS A 39 -11.73 3.97 2.38
C HIS A 39 -11.02 3.44 1.13
N PRO A 40 -11.38 3.94 -0.07
CA PRO A 40 -10.70 3.52 -1.28
C PRO A 40 -9.25 3.98 -1.21
N ASN A 41 -8.35 3.03 -0.99
CA ASN A 41 -6.91 3.25 -0.92
C ASN A 41 -6.36 3.48 -2.33
N THR A 42 -6.77 4.59 -2.92
CA THR A 42 -6.34 5.02 -4.25
C THR A 42 -4.84 5.34 -4.23
N ALA A 43 -4.20 5.26 -5.38
CA ALA A 43 -2.81 5.66 -5.50
C ALA A 43 -2.60 7.14 -5.09
N SER A 44 -3.59 8.00 -5.30
CA SER A 44 -3.55 9.40 -4.84
C SER A 44 -3.56 9.51 -3.32
N HIS A 45 -4.42 8.77 -2.61
CA HIS A 45 -4.47 8.73 -1.15
C HIS A 45 -3.14 8.24 -0.58
N LEU A 46 -2.62 7.11 -1.09
CA LEU A 46 -1.38 6.53 -0.58
C LEU A 46 -0.15 7.43 -0.82
N ARG A 47 -0.14 8.24 -1.89
CA ARG A 47 0.90 9.25 -2.11
C ARG A 47 0.83 10.42 -1.13
N GLN A 48 -0.33 10.72 -0.54
CA GLN A 48 -0.42 11.76 0.50
C GLN A 48 0.37 11.36 1.74
N HIS A 49 0.31 10.08 2.14
CA HIS A 49 1.13 9.55 3.23
C HIS A 49 2.64 9.65 2.97
N MET A 50 3.06 9.50 1.71
CA MET A 50 4.47 9.73 1.33
C MET A 50 4.91 11.17 1.55
N THR A 51 3.99 12.12 1.37
CA THR A 51 4.27 13.56 1.48
C THR A 51 4.21 14.02 2.94
N ALA A 52 3.30 13.46 3.73
CA ALA A 52 3.15 13.77 5.14
C ALA A 52 4.14 13.03 6.05
N VAL A 53 4.83 12.00 5.53
CA VAL A 53 5.69 11.08 6.32
C VAL A 53 4.88 10.33 7.37
N ASP A 54 3.60 10.10 7.08
CA ASP A 54 2.71 9.38 7.98
C ASP A 54 2.97 7.87 7.93
N HIS A 55 2.77 7.22 9.08
CA HIS A 55 2.88 5.77 9.17
C HIS A 55 1.66 5.13 8.52
N VAL A 56 1.88 4.00 7.83
CA VAL A 56 0.80 3.18 7.30
C VAL A 56 0.99 1.75 7.77
N THR A 57 -0.12 1.07 8.07
CA THR A 57 -0.14 -0.35 8.41
C THR A 57 -0.68 -1.13 7.22
N VAL A 58 0.10 -2.09 6.73
CA VAL A 58 -0.31 -2.97 5.62
C VAL A 58 -0.61 -4.35 6.18
N ARG A 59 -1.85 -4.80 6.04
CA ARG A 59 -2.23 -6.21 6.24
C ARG A 59 -2.10 -6.93 4.91
N TYR A 60 -1.33 -8.00 4.89
CA TYR A 60 -1.03 -8.75 3.68
C TYR A 60 -1.16 -10.26 3.88
N GLU A 61 -1.34 -10.96 2.78
CA GLU A 61 -1.29 -12.42 2.68
C GLU A 61 -0.16 -12.82 1.73
N ASP A 62 0.44 -13.97 1.96
CA ASP A 62 1.34 -14.58 0.98
C ASP A 62 0.49 -15.34 -0.05
N ARG A 63 0.52 -14.89 -1.32
CA ARG A 63 -0.16 -15.55 -2.44
C ARG A 63 0.92 -16.02 -3.41
N ASP A 64 1.15 -17.33 -3.44
CA ASP A 64 2.13 -17.97 -4.31
C ASP A 64 3.57 -17.40 -4.18
N GLY A 65 3.99 -17.05 -2.95
CA GLY A 65 5.29 -16.44 -2.67
C GLY A 65 5.32 -14.93 -2.89
N VAL A 66 4.19 -14.31 -3.20
CA VAL A 66 4.05 -12.88 -3.43
C VAL A 66 3.25 -12.24 -2.29
N PRO A 67 3.86 -11.38 -1.47
CA PRO A 67 3.14 -10.66 -0.43
C PRO A 67 2.14 -9.69 -1.08
N THR A 68 0.86 -9.94 -0.83
CA THR A 68 -0.27 -9.21 -1.42
C THR A 68 -1.02 -8.48 -0.31
N ALA A 69 -1.00 -7.15 -0.37
CA ALA A 69 -1.77 -6.29 0.53
C ALA A 69 -3.26 -6.52 0.31
N ILE A 70 -3.96 -6.89 1.39
CA ILE A 70 -5.42 -7.05 1.43
C ILE A 70 -6.10 -5.89 2.16
N GLN A 71 -5.34 -5.10 2.92
CA GLN A 71 -5.81 -3.89 3.59
C GLN A 71 -4.64 -2.93 3.84
N ILE A 72 -4.88 -1.63 3.70
CA ILE A 72 -3.95 -0.58 4.07
C ILE A 72 -4.68 0.38 4.99
N LEU A 73 -4.09 0.67 6.15
CA LEU A 73 -4.65 1.53 7.17
C LEU A 73 -3.72 2.71 7.41
N ASP A 74 -4.34 3.87 7.55
CA ASP A 74 -3.69 5.12 7.94
C ASP A 74 -3.32 5.05 9.44
N GLY A 75 -2.13 5.52 9.79
CA GLY A 75 -1.60 5.52 11.16
C GLY A 75 -1.90 6.78 11.96
#